data_AF-A0A958TFZ6-F1
#
_entry.id   AF-A0A958TFZ6-F1
#
_cell.length_a   1.000
_cell.length_b   1.000
_cell.length_c   1.000
_cell.angle_alpha   90.00
_cell.angle_beta   90.00
_cell.angle_gamma   90.00
#
_symmetry.space_group_name_H-M   'P 1'
#
loop_
_entity.id
_entity.type
_entity.pdbx_description
1 polymer ?
#
loop_
_entity_poly.entity_id
_entity_poly.type
_entity_poly.pdbx_seq_one_letter_code
_entity_poly.pdbx_strand_id
1 'polypeptide(L)'
;MKKLNLPKVTEDGIPYLSFSQYNMWKKNKRNYIRQYIFGEKDTTAHLEPYGDFGHMVGNALETGDFSEFKGKDLEFMKKIPRYDEFERKVVLQMDGFISFGFIDTNTKPNGYVEKIADYKTGEIEKRKPDYESEDYIQLELYAAGLEQEFGKLPDDAKVYLIERHGSAFANEELVLGDKLEVIEKPLTPERIKQVLDNFQSVAEEIALHYEVFLKLNSI
;
A
#
# COMPACT_ATOMS: atom_id res chain seq x y z
N MET A 1 -26.70 -7.82 3.84
CA MET A 1 -25.32 -7.89 3.33
C MET A 1 -24.65 -9.10 3.98
N LYS A 2 -24.06 -10.01 3.20
CA LYS A 2 -23.47 -11.25 3.75
C LYS A 2 -22.10 -10.90 4.32
N LYS A 3 -21.90 -11.05 5.63
CA LYS A 3 -20.58 -10.84 6.26
C LYS A 3 -19.59 -11.88 5.72
N LEU A 4 -18.49 -11.44 5.13
CA LEU A 4 -17.40 -12.33 4.72
C LEU A 4 -16.60 -12.76 5.95
N ASN A 5 -16.22 -14.03 6.01
CA ASN A 5 -15.39 -14.53 7.10
C ASN A 5 -13.92 -14.48 6.67
N LEU A 6 -13.22 -13.40 7.01
CA LEU A 6 -11.80 -13.21 6.68
C LEU A 6 -10.90 -13.51 7.89
N PRO A 7 -9.62 -13.88 7.67
CA PRO A 7 -8.69 -14.19 8.75
C PRO A 7 -8.38 -13.01 9.69
N LYS A 8 -8.59 -11.78 9.22
CA LYS A 8 -8.37 -10.57 10.01
C LYS A 8 -9.66 -9.78 10.18
N VAL A 9 -9.83 -9.28 11.40
CA VAL A 9 -10.93 -8.42 11.81
C VAL A 9 -10.38 -7.18 12.53
N THR A 10 -11.10 -6.07 12.45
CA THR A 10 -10.83 -4.89 13.28
C THR A 10 -11.11 -5.19 14.75
N GLU A 11 -10.76 -4.25 15.63
CA GLU A 11 -11.12 -4.32 17.07
C GLU A 11 -12.63 -4.49 17.29
N ASP A 12 -13.46 -3.89 16.42
CA ASP A 12 -14.92 -4.02 16.43
C ASP A 12 -15.44 -5.33 15.79
N GLY A 13 -14.55 -6.24 15.40
CA GLY A 13 -14.92 -7.52 14.79
C GLY A 13 -15.40 -7.40 13.34
N ILE A 14 -15.04 -6.32 12.64
CA ILE A 14 -15.36 -6.12 11.22
C ILE A 14 -14.27 -6.79 10.37
N PRO A 15 -14.61 -7.74 9.49
CA PRO A 15 -13.66 -8.39 8.58
C PRO A 15 -12.98 -7.34 7.70
N TYR A 16 -11.67 -7.49 7.48
CA TYR A 16 -10.96 -6.59 6.58
C TYR A 16 -9.93 -7.28 5.70
N LEU A 17 -9.61 -6.63 4.57
CA LEU A 17 -8.51 -6.98 3.69
C LEU A 17 -7.74 -5.70 3.31
N SER A 18 -6.47 -5.62 3.68
CA SER A 18 -5.57 -4.54 3.25
C SER A 18 -4.98 -4.81 1.86
N PHE A 19 -4.43 -3.77 1.22
CA PHE A 19 -3.67 -3.93 -0.03
C PHE A 19 -2.49 -4.90 0.12
N SER A 20 -1.73 -4.81 1.23
CA SER A 20 -0.58 -5.70 1.47
C SER A 20 -0.99 -7.17 1.56
N GLN A 21 -2.11 -7.45 2.21
CA GLN A 21 -2.72 -8.77 2.30
C GLN A 21 -3.16 -9.29 0.91
N TYR A 22 -3.88 -8.46 0.15
CA TYR A 22 -4.27 -8.78 -1.23
C TYR A 22 -3.07 -9.08 -2.12
N ASN A 23 -2.06 -8.21 -2.11
CA ASN A 23 -0.85 -8.36 -2.92
C ASN A 23 -0.08 -9.62 -2.53
N MET A 24 0.02 -9.95 -1.23
CA MET A 24 0.62 -11.21 -0.79
C MET A 24 -0.16 -12.42 -1.27
N TRP A 25 -1.50 -12.40 -1.23
CA TRP A 25 -2.31 -13.48 -1.77
C TRP A 25 -2.04 -13.70 -3.26
N LYS A 26 -2.04 -12.62 -4.05
CA LYS A 26 -1.79 -12.67 -5.49
C LYS A 26 -0.39 -13.18 -5.84
N LYS A 27 0.64 -12.71 -5.13
CA LYS A 27 2.04 -13.08 -5.40
C LYS A 27 2.43 -14.44 -4.82
N ASN A 28 1.95 -14.76 -3.62
CA ASN A 28 2.33 -15.98 -2.90
C ASN A 28 1.24 -16.40 -1.89
N LYS A 29 0.21 -17.12 -2.38
CA LYS A 29 -0.86 -17.69 -1.55
C LYS A 29 -0.34 -18.53 -0.38
N ARG A 30 0.74 -19.29 -0.58
CA ARG A 30 1.32 -20.11 0.49
C ARG A 30 1.81 -19.25 1.65
N ASN A 31 2.52 -18.16 1.38
CA ASN A 31 2.98 -17.25 2.42
C ASN A 31 1.80 -16.55 3.10
N TYR A 32 0.80 -16.12 2.34
CA TYR A 32 -0.42 -15.55 2.91
C TYR A 32 -1.07 -16.52 3.90
N ILE A 33 -1.29 -17.77 3.49
CA ILE A 33 -1.91 -18.80 4.33
C ILE A 33 -1.10 -19.01 5.61
N ARG A 34 0.21 -19.18 5.52
CA ARG A 34 1.08 -19.37 6.70
C ARG A 34 0.98 -18.21 7.67
N GLN A 35 1.08 -16.98 7.19
CA GLN A 35 1.11 -15.80 8.06
C GLN A 35 -0.27 -15.43 8.59
N TYR A 36 -1.28 -15.33 7.72
CA TYR A 36 -2.59 -14.77 8.07
C TYR A 36 -3.60 -15.81 8.53
N ILE A 37 -3.50 -17.07 8.06
CA ILE A 37 -4.42 -18.14 8.48
C ILE A 37 -3.82 -18.95 9.64
N PHE A 38 -2.56 -19.38 9.53
CA PHE A 38 -1.90 -20.17 10.59
C PHE A 38 -1.22 -19.33 11.67
N GLY A 39 -1.06 -18.01 11.46
CA GLY A 39 -0.40 -17.14 12.43
C GLY A 39 1.10 -17.36 12.56
N GLU A 40 1.75 -17.95 11.55
CA GLU A 40 3.20 -18.10 11.55
C GLU A 40 3.89 -16.73 11.49
N LYS A 41 4.99 -16.59 12.23
CA LYS A 41 5.80 -15.37 12.17
C LYS A 41 6.34 -15.17 10.76
N ASP A 42 6.44 -13.90 10.36
CA ASP A 42 7.07 -13.57 9.10
C ASP A 42 8.54 -14.02 9.13
N THR A 43 8.93 -14.78 8.12
CA THR A 43 10.30 -15.30 7.96
C THR A 43 11.18 -14.39 7.11
N THR A 44 10.70 -13.19 6.75
CA THR A 44 11.41 -12.24 5.88
C THR A 44 12.28 -11.24 6.64
N ALA A 45 12.99 -11.66 7.70
CA ALA A 45 13.92 -10.79 8.44
C ALA A 45 14.97 -10.12 7.51
N HIS A 46 15.35 -10.78 6.42
CA HIS A 46 16.25 -10.21 5.41
C HIS A 46 15.64 -9.07 4.58
N LEU A 47 14.32 -8.87 4.64
CA LEU A 47 13.62 -7.74 4.01
C LEU A 47 13.47 -6.54 4.95
N GLU A 48 13.64 -6.73 6.26
CA GLU A 48 13.50 -5.70 7.29
C GLU A 48 14.34 -4.45 6.99
N PRO A 49 15.62 -4.55 6.55
CA PRO A 49 16.40 -3.36 6.22
C PRO A 49 15.81 -2.49 5.11
N TYR A 50 15.13 -3.10 4.12
CA TYR A 50 14.46 -2.34 3.07
C TYR A 50 13.21 -1.64 3.58
N GLY A 51 12.47 -2.29 4.49
CA GLY A 51 11.33 -1.69 5.17
C GLY A 51 11.74 -0.50 6.03
N ASP A 52 12.78 -0.68 6.84
CA ASP A 52 13.34 0.37 7.71
C ASP A 52 13.83 1.57 6.92
N PHE A 53 14.55 1.32 5.82
CA PHE A 53 15.00 2.40 4.93
C PHE A 53 13.82 3.14 4.30
N GLY A 54 12.81 2.41 3.82
CA GLY A 54 11.59 3.02 3.30
C GLY A 54 10.87 3.87 4.34
N HIS A 55 10.77 3.37 5.58
CA HIS A 55 10.15 4.08 6.68
C HIS A 55 10.92 5.34 7.08
N MET A 56 12.26 5.28 7.13
CA MET A 56 13.11 6.44 7.39
C MET A 56 12.88 7.56 6.36
N VAL A 57 12.86 7.22 5.06
CA VAL A 57 12.59 8.18 3.98
C VAL A 57 11.17 8.74 4.07
N GLY A 58 10.18 7.88 4.29
CA GLY A 58 8.77 8.27 4.43
C GLY A 58 8.56 9.21 5.62
N ASN A 59 9.08 8.87 6.80
CA ASN A 59 8.97 9.68 8.01
C ASN A 59 9.63 11.07 7.84
N ALA A 60 10.77 11.14 7.15
CA ALA A 60 11.41 12.42 6.86
C ALA A 60 10.55 13.30 5.93
N LEU A 61 9.87 12.70 4.94
CA LEU A 61 8.93 13.41 4.08
C LEU A 61 7.64 13.79 4.81
N GLU A 62 7.15 12.98 5.73
CA GLU A 62 5.98 13.30 6.55
C GLU A 62 6.26 14.50 7.45
N THR A 63 7.27 14.37 8.30
CA THR A 63 7.59 15.37 9.33
C THR A 63 8.27 16.62 8.78
N GLY A 64 8.90 16.51 7.61
CA GLY A 64 9.82 17.53 7.10
C GLY A 64 11.14 17.61 7.88
N ASP A 65 11.43 16.63 8.74
CA ASP A 65 12.71 16.48 9.40
C ASP A 65 13.67 15.67 8.53
N PHE A 66 14.66 16.36 7.95
CA PHE A 66 15.69 15.75 7.10
C PHE A 66 17.06 15.66 7.81
N SER A 67 17.09 15.71 9.15
CA SER A 67 18.33 15.73 9.94
C SER A 67 19.24 14.52 9.73
N GLU A 68 18.68 13.37 9.34
CA GLU A 68 19.41 12.15 8.99
C GLU A 68 20.14 12.26 7.63
N PHE A 69 19.73 13.20 6.77
CA PHE A 69 20.29 13.37 5.42
C PHE A 69 21.31 14.51 5.38
N LYS A 70 22.37 14.35 4.58
CA LYS A 70 23.46 15.34 4.46
C LYS A 70 23.86 15.55 3.01
N GLY A 71 24.51 16.70 2.75
CA GLY A 71 25.09 16.98 1.44
C GLY A 71 24.07 16.89 0.31
N LYS A 72 24.36 16.07 -0.70
CA LYS A 72 23.50 15.91 -1.89
C LYS A 72 22.16 15.24 -1.56
N ASP A 73 22.13 14.32 -0.61
CA ASP A 73 20.91 13.58 -0.24
C ASP A 73 19.89 14.51 0.39
N LEU A 74 20.35 15.43 1.25
CA LEU A 74 19.49 16.46 1.83
C LEU A 74 18.88 17.37 0.76
N GLU A 75 19.71 17.80 -0.20
CA GLU A 75 19.26 18.65 -1.30
C GLU A 75 18.34 17.92 -2.28
N PHE A 76 18.46 16.60 -2.39
CA PHE A 76 17.53 15.76 -3.15
C PHE A 76 16.21 15.56 -2.40
N MET A 77 16.24 15.19 -1.12
CA MET A 77 15.05 14.99 -0.28
C MET A 77 14.14 16.23 -0.26
N LYS A 78 14.70 17.44 -0.17
CA LYS A 78 13.93 18.70 -0.22
C LYS A 78 13.19 18.96 -1.53
N LYS A 79 13.56 18.27 -2.62
CA LYS A 79 12.92 18.42 -3.94
C LYS A 79 11.79 17.43 -4.16
N ILE A 80 11.67 16.40 -3.33
CA ILE A 80 10.61 15.41 -3.47
C ILE A 80 9.26 16.10 -3.19
N PRO A 81 8.27 15.99 -4.11
CA PRO A 81 6.98 16.61 -3.92
C PRO A 81 6.28 16.11 -2.66
N ARG A 82 5.58 17.04 -2.01
CA ARG A 82 4.82 16.86 -0.77
C ARG A 82 3.49 17.58 -0.92
N TYR A 83 2.41 17.00 -0.40
CA TYR A 83 1.12 17.68 -0.31
C TYR A 83 0.87 18.19 1.12
N ASP A 84 -0.39 18.45 1.47
CA ASP A 84 -0.76 19.20 2.66
C ASP A 84 -0.97 18.31 3.90
N GLU A 85 -1.49 17.11 3.69
CA GLU A 85 -1.77 16.11 4.72
C GLU A 85 -0.91 14.86 4.48
N PHE A 86 -0.57 14.17 5.56
CA PHE A 86 0.21 12.93 5.55
C PHE A 86 -0.49 11.88 6.40
N GLU A 87 -0.24 10.61 6.09
CA GLU A 87 -0.79 9.45 6.82
C GLU A 87 -2.32 9.53 6.98
N ARG A 88 -3.04 9.99 5.94
CA ARG A 88 -4.50 10.07 5.98
C ARG A 88 -5.08 8.65 5.95
N LYS A 89 -5.76 8.25 7.02
CA LYS A 89 -6.53 7.00 7.04
C LYS A 89 -7.68 7.09 6.03
N VAL A 90 -7.75 6.11 5.13
CA VAL A 90 -8.86 5.92 4.20
C VAL A 90 -9.53 4.58 4.49
N VAL A 91 -10.86 4.56 4.48
CA VAL A 91 -11.67 3.36 4.67
C VAL A 91 -12.59 3.18 3.48
N LEU A 92 -12.51 2.02 2.84
CA LEU A 92 -13.33 1.59 1.72
C LEU A 92 -14.28 0.49 2.19
N GLN A 93 -15.57 0.75 2.10
CA GLN A 93 -16.62 -0.25 2.37
C GLN A 93 -16.77 -1.16 1.15
N MET A 94 -16.67 -2.48 1.39
CA MET A 94 -16.85 -3.52 0.38
C MET A 94 -18.08 -4.38 0.74
N ASP A 95 -18.51 -5.29 -0.13
CA ASP A 95 -19.63 -6.18 0.20
C ASP A 95 -19.19 -7.23 1.22
N GLY A 96 -19.51 -6.98 2.49
CA GLY A 96 -19.29 -7.92 3.59
C GLY A 96 -17.98 -7.76 4.36
N PHE A 97 -17.15 -6.78 4.01
CA PHE A 97 -15.87 -6.47 4.69
C PHE A 97 -15.45 -5.01 4.43
N ILE A 98 -14.35 -4.57 5.02
CA ILE A 98 -13.74 -3.26 4.71
C ILE A 98 -12.31 -3.43 4.18
N SER A 99 -11.86 -2.47 3.39
CA SER A 99 -10.44 -2.20 3.20
C SER A 99 -10.09 -0.89 3.88
N PHE A 100 -8.89 -0.80 4.44
CA PHE A 100 -8.37 0.48 4.91
C PHE A 100 -6.86 0.54 4.73
N GLY A 101 -6.35 1.75 4.67
CA GLY A 101 -4.92 2.05 4.60
C GLY A 101 -4.67 3.50 4.96
N PHE A 102 -3.42 3.91 4.80
CA PHE A 102 -2.97 5.27 5.03
C PHE A 102 -2.35 5.77 3.73
N ILE A 103 -2.76 6.97 3.33
CA ILE A 103 -2.20 7.66 2.17
C ILE A 103 -0.99 8.44 2.65
N ASP A 104 0.17 8.17 2.08
CA ASP A 104 1.42 8.80 2.51
C ASP A 104 1.32 10.33 2.42
N THR A 105 0.77 10.89 1.33
CA THR A 105 0.48 12.32 1.25
C THR A 105 -0.72 12.65 0.36
N ASN A 106 -1.52 13.65 0.75
CA ASN A 106 -2.67 14.14 -0.03
C ASN A 106 -2.88 15.66 0.09
N THR A 107 -3.54 16.25 -0.90
CA THR A 107 -4.00 17.65 -0.78
C THR A 107 -5.08 17.75 0.30
N LYS A 108 -5.09 18.86 1.02
CA LYS A 108 -6.10 19.14 2.04
C LYS A 108 -7.49 19.14 1.41
N PRO A 109 -8.49 18.47 2.00
CA PRO A 109 -9.84 18.46 1.45
C PRO A 109 -10.43 19.87 1.32
N ASN A 110 -10.90 20.21 0.13
CA ASN A 110 -11.70 21.40 -0.14
C ASN A 110 -13.00 20.99 -0.85
N GLY A 111 -13.84 20.26 -0.11
CA GLY A 111 -14.99 19.54 -0.65
C GLY A 111 -14.67 18.10 -1.07
N TYR A 112 -13.45 17.86 -1.57
CA TYR A 112 -12.87 16.53 -1.82
C TYR A 112 -11.34 16.61 -1.78
N VAL A 113 -10.66 15.46 -1.82
CA VAL A 113 -9.20 15.37 -1.96
C VAL A 113 -8.85 15.39 -3.45
N GLU A 114 -8.12 16.40 -3.91
CA GLU A 114 -7.77 16.57 -5.33
C GLU A 114 -6.62 15.66 -5.77
N LYS A 115 -5.59 15.48 -4.93
CA LYS A 115 -4.40 14.70 -5.28
C LYS A 115 -3.98 13.79 -4.16
N ILE A 116 -3.55 12.59 -4.52
CA ILE A 116 -2.96 11.61 -3.61
C ILE A 116 -1.62 11.13 -4.15
N ALA A 117 -0.69 10.81 -3.28
CA ALA A 117 0.53 10.15 -3.66
C ALA A 117 1.00 9.15 -2.62
N ASP A 118 1.80 8.20 -3.10
CA ASP A 118 2.43 7.14 -2.33
C ASP A 118 3.95 7.16 -2.60
N TYR A 119 4.74 7.16 -1.54
CA TYR A 119 6.19 7.15 -1.62
C TYR A 119 6.69 5.71 -1.64
N LYS A 120 7.60 5.43 -2.56
CA LYS A 120 8.26 4.13 -2.67
C LYS A 120 9.75 4.32 -2.83
N THR A 121 10.53 3.46 -2.17
CA THR A 121 11.98 3.42 -2.35
C THR A 121 12.37 2.16 -3.13
N GLY A 122 13.38 2.27 -3.99
CA GLY A 122 13.93 1.10 -4.67
C GLY A 122 14.79 1.43 -5.87
N GLU A 123 15.39 0.40 -6.46
CA GLU A 123 16.11 0.52 -7.72
C GLU A 123 15.10 0.81 -8.84
N ILE A 124 15.14 2.02 -9.41
CA ILE A 124 14.14 2.50 -10.38
C ILE A 124 13.91 1.50 -11.51
N GLU A 125 14.98 1.07 -12.19
CA GLU A 125 14.87 0.17 -13.35
C GLU A 125 14.20 -1.17 -13.02
N LYS A 126 14.36 -1.67 -11.78
CA LYS A 126 13.77 -2.93 -11.34
C LYS A 126 12.36 -2.77 -10.80
N ARG A 127 12.04 -1.61 -10.20
CA ARG A 127 10.82 -1.40 -9.42
C ARG A 127 9.77 -0.58 -10.16
N LYS A 128 10.16 0.27 -11.10
CA LYS A 128 9.24 1.04 -11.94
C LYS A 128 8.19 0.16 -12.64
N PRO A 129 8.54 -1.00 -13.24
CA PRO A 129 7.54 -1.88 -13.86
C PRO A 129 6.49 -2.41 -12.88
N ASP A 130 6.85 -2.65 -11.62
CA ASP A 130 5.90 -3.12 -10.60
C ASP A 130 4.81 -2.08 -10.31
N TYR A 131 5.18 -0.80 -10.30
CA TYR A 131 4.27 0.30 -9.96
C TYR A 131 3.51 0.84 -11.17
N GLU A 132 4.06 0.70 -12.38
CA GLU A 132 3.36 0.94 -13.64
C GLU A 132 2.32 -0.16 -13.92
N SER A 133 2.57 -1.39 -13.43
CA SER A 133 1.66 -2.53 -13.61
C SER A 133 0.25 -2.24 -13.12
N GLU A 134 -0.73 -2.83 -13.82
CA GLU A 134 -2.13 -2.87 -13.43
C GLU A 134 -2.37 -3.71 -12.16
N ASP A 135 -1.39 -4.53 -11.73
CA ASP A 135 -1.48 -5.29 -10.48
C ASP A 135 -1.22 -4.43 -9.24
N TYR A 136 -0.53 -3.29 -9.38
CA TYR A 136 -0.39 -2.32 -8.31
C TYR A 136 -1.62 -1.42 -8.26
N ILE A 137 -2.55 -1.77 -7.36
CA ILE A 137 -3.90 -1.19 -7.25
C ILE A 137 -4.10 -0.32 -6.01
N GLN A 138 -3.04 -0.02 -5.25
CA GLN A 138 -3.14 0.59 -3.92
C GLN A 138 -3.81 1.97 -3.98
N LEU A 139 -3.36 2.83 -4.90
CA LEU A 139 -3.89 4.18 -5.05
C LEU A 139 -5.33 4.18 -5.59
N GLU A 140 -5.71 3.20 -6.42
CA GLU A 140 -7.10 3.02 -6.85
C GLU A 140 -8.02 2.64 -5.67
N LEU A 141 -7.56 1.78 -4.76
CA LEU A 141 -8.33 1.44 -3.55
C LEU A 141 -8.50 2.66 -2.64
N TYR A 142 -7.46 3.48 -2.50
CA TYR A 142 -7.52 4.73 -1.74
C TYR A 142 -8.46 5.74 -2.40
N ALA A 143 -8.37 5.92 -3.71
CA ALA A 143 -9.26 6.78 -4.48
C ALA A 143 -10.72 6.36 -4.34
N ALA A 144 -11.02 5.06 -4.41
CA ALA A 144 -12.39 4.56 -4.21
C ALA A 144 -12.92 4.83 -2.79
N GLY A 145 -12.08 4.69 -1.76
CA GLY A 145 -12.46 5.05 -0.39
C GLY A 145 -12.74 6.54 -0.24
N LEU A 146 -11.92 7.39 -0.84
CA LEU A 146 -12.13 8.84 -0.89
C LEU A 146 -13.40 9.21 -1.68
N GLU A 147 -13.71 8.50 -2.77
CA GLU A 147 -14.96 8.69 -3.50
C GLU A 147 -16.18 8.33 -2.64
N GLN A 148 -16.12 7.28 -1.83
CA GLN A 148 -17.19 6.98 -0.86
C GLN A 148 -17.33 8.07 0.21
N GLU A 149 -16.22 8.64 0.67
CA GLU A 149 -16.19 9.69 1.70
C GLU A 149 -16.69 11.05 1.18
N PHE A 150 -16.26 11.46 -0.01
CA PHE A 150 -16.46 12.80 -0.56
C PHE A 150 -17.42 12.85 -1.76
N GLY A 151 -17.86 11.71 -2.27
CA GLY A 151 -18.69 11.61 -3.48
C GLY A 151 -17.93 11.92 -4.78
N LYS A 152 -16.59 12.03 -4.74
CA LYS A 152 -15.76 12.34 -5.90
C LYS A 152 -14.38 11.69 -5.80
N LEU A 153 -13.90 11.13 -6.90
CA LEU A 153 -12.52 10.64 -7.03
C LEU A 153 -11.50 11.79 -7.01
N PRO A 154 -10.27 11.56 -6.52
CA PRO A 154 -9.16 12.46 -6.76
C PRO A 154 -8.92 12.70 -8.26
N ASP A 155 -8.43 13.88 -8.58
CA ASP A 155 -8.09 14.26 -9.96
C ASP A 155 -6.73 13.67 -10.38
N ASP A 156 -5.83 13.40 -9.42
CA ASP A 156 -4.47 12.86 -9.67
C ASP A 156 -4.05 11.84 -8.60
N ALA A 157 -3.38 10.78 -9.04
CA ALA A 157 -2.77 9.77 -8.18
C ALA A 157 -1.38 9.40 -8.69
N LYS A 158 -0.37 9.52 -7.83
CA LYS A 158 1.05 9.32 -8.22
C LYS A 158 1.80 8.41 -7.26
N VAL A 159 2.64 7.55 -7.83
CA VAL A 159 3.74 6.94 -7.08
C VAL A 159 4.99 7.78 -7.30
N TYR A 160 5.59 8.21 -6.19
CA TYR A 160 6.91 8.82 -6.16
C TYR A 160 7.95 7.75 -5.85
N LEU A 161 8.57 7.20 -6.89
CA LEU A 161 9.61 6.18 -6.77
C LEU A 161 10.97 6.85 -6.61
N ILE A 162 11.44 6.86 -5.38
CA ILE A 162 12.70 7.43 -4.92
C ILE A 162 13.80 6.38 -5.11
N GLU A 163 14.85 6.73 -5.85
CA GLU A 163 15.95 5.81 -6.10
C GLU A 163 16.64 5.41 -4.80
N ARG A 164 16.93 4.11 -4.70
CA ARG A 164 17.71 3.54 -3.62
C ARG A 164 18.74 2.58 -4.21
N HIS A 165 19.96 2.63 -3.71
CA HIS A 165 21.03 1.69 -4.01
C HIS A 165 21.30 0.74 -2.84
N GLY A 166 22.18 -0.23 -3.08
CA GLY A 166 22.54 -1.26 -2.11
C GLY A 166 21.56 -2.42 -2.05
N SER A 167 22.06 -3.51 -1.49
CA SER A 167 21.36 -4.77 -1.32
C SER A 167 21.63 -5.37 0.06
N ALA A 168 20.59 -5.44 0.89
CA ALA A 168 20.65 -6.16 2.17
C ALA A 168 20.95 -7.66 1.98
N PHE A 169 20.60 -8.24 0.82
CA PHE A 169 20.94 -9.62 0.50
C PHE A 169 22.43 -9.82 0.22
N ALA A 170 23.11 -8.77 -0.25
CA ALA A 170 24.54 -8.74 -0.47
C ALA A 170 25.32 -8.15 0.73
N ASN A 171 24.61 -7.83 1.84
CA ASN A 171 25.16 -7.13 3.00
C ASN A 171 25.78 -5.77 2.63
N GLU A 172 25.19 -5.09 1.65
CA GLU A 172 25.52 -3.73 1.26
C GLU A 172 24.61 -2.74 1.98
N GLU A 173 25.16 -1.59 2.36
CA GLU A 173 24.40 -0.50 2.96
C GLU A 173 23.37 0.06 1.97
N LEU A 174 22.15 0.29 2.45
CA LEU A 174 21.11 0.91 1.66
C LEU A 174 21.28 2.43 1.70
N VAL A 175 21.44 3.04 0.54
CA VAL A 175 21.67 4.49 0.41
C VAL A 175 20.72 5.09 -0.61
N LEU A 176 20.47 6.40 -0.47
CA LEU A 176 19.63 7.15 -1.40
C LEU A 176 20.35 7.29 -2.75
N GLY A 177 19.61 7.16 -3.84
CA GLY A 177 20.06 7.61 -5.16
C GLY A 177 19.75 9.10 -5.38
N ASP A 178 19.97 9.60 -6.59
CA ASP A 178 19.73 11.00 -6.93
C ASP A 178 18.56 11.21 -7.91
N LYS A 179 17.79 10.15 -8.17
CA LYS A 179 16.66 10.17 -9.09
C LYS A 179 15.32 9.96 -8.39
N LEU A 180 14.32 10.61 -8.95
CA LEU A 180 12.91 10.44 -8.62
C LEU A 180 12.17 10.13 -9.91
N GLU A 181 11.44 9.01 -9.92
CA GLU A 181 10.47 8.71 -10.97
C GLU A 181 9.06 9.00 -10.48
N VAL A 182 8.28 9.67 -11.33
CA VAL A 182 6.87 9.95 -11.09
C VAL A 182 6.05 9.04 -11.98
N ILE A 183 5.26 8.16 -11.36
CA ILE A 183 4.41 7.21 -12.07
C ILE A 183 2.96 7.60 -11.82
N GLU A 184 2.26 8.00 -12.88
CA GLU A 184 0.84 8.36 -12.82
C GLU A 184 -0.03 7.10 -12.79
N LYS A 185 -1.03 7.08 -11.92
CA LYS A 185 -2.01 5.99 -11.83
C LYS A 185 -3.36 6.45 -12.36
N PRO A 186 -3.95 5.74 -13.34
CA PRO A 186 -5.23 6.13 -13.90
C PRO A 186 -6.37 5.89 -12.89
N LEU A 187 -7.17 6.91 -12.64
CA LEU A 187 -8.34 6.86 -11.76
C LEU A 187 -9.67 6.95 -12.54
N THR A 188 -9.76 6.30 -13.71
CA THR A 188 -11.03 6.31 -14.46
C THR A 188 -12.09 5.47 -13.73
N PRO A 189 -13.40 5.82 -13.83
CA PRO A 189 -14.46 5.02 -13.21
C PRO A 189 -14.43 3.54 -13.62
N GLU A 190 -14.10 3.25 -14.88
CA GLU A 190 -13.97 1.88 -15.39
C GLU A 190 -12.83 1.14 -14.70
N ARG A 191 -11.68 1.81 -14.51
CA ARG A 191 -10.52 1.25 -13.82
C ARG A 191 -10.81 0.98 -12.35
N ILE A 192 -11.42 1.95 -11.66
CA ILE A 192 -11.84 1.79 -10.26
C ILE A 192 -12.78 0.59 -10.13
N LYS A 193 -13.79 0.49 -11.01
CA LYS A 193 -14.72 -0.65 -11.00
C LYS A 193 -13.99 -1.99 -11.18
N GLN A 194 -13.09 -2.09 -12.15
CA GLN A 194 -12.30 -3.32 -12.36
C GLN A 194 -11.47 -3.70 -11.13
N VAL A 195 -10.83 -2.72 -10.50
CA VAL A 195 -10.05 -2.93 -9.27
C VAL A 195 -10.93 -3.45 -8.16
N LEU A 196 -12.09 -2.82 -7.92
CA LEU A 196 -13.03 -3.22 -6.87
C LEU A 196 -13.59 -4.62 -7.09
N ASP A 197 -14.00 -4.95 -8.33
CA ASP A 197 -14.53 -6.27 -8.68
C ASP A 197 -13.48 -7.37 -8.43
N ASN A 198 -12.23 -7.15 -8.84
CA ASN A 198 -11.15 -8.10 -8.63
C ASN A 198 -10.73 -8.19 -7.15
N PHE A 199 -10.72 -7.07 -6.42
CA PHE A 199 -10.42 -7.06 -4.98
C PHE A 199 -11.49 -7.82 -4.17
N GLN A 200 -12.77 -7.62 -4.50
CA GLN A 200 -13.89 -8.36 -3.95
C GLN A 200 -13.75 -9.87 -4.22
N SER A 201 -13.47 -10.25 -5.47
CA SER A 201 -13.30 -11.67 -5.84
C SER A 201 -12.15 -12.33 -5.07
N VAL A 202 -11.04 -11.62 -4.86
CA VAL A 202 -9.92 -12.13 -4.05
C VAL A 202 -10.31 -12.26 -2.58
N ALA A 203 -11.06 -11.31 -2.01
CA ALA A 203 -11.55 -11.42 -0.64
C ALA A 203 -12.47 -12.63 -0.45
N GLU A 204 -13.35 -12.90 -1.41
CA GLU A 204 -14.21 -14.08 -1.42
C GLU A 204 -13.40 -15.38 -1.52
N GLU A 205 -12.36 -15.41 -2.35
CA GLU A 205 -11.46 -16.55 -2.45
C GLU A 205 -10.74 -16.83 -1.13
N ILE A 206 -10.21 -15.78 -0.49
CA ILE A 206 -9.54 -15.86 0.82
C ILE A 206 -10.53 -16.39 1.87
N ALA A 207 -11.74 -15.85 1.91
CA ALA A 207 -12.77 -16.28 2.85
C ALA A 207 -13.11 -17.77 2.70
N LEU A 208 -13.22 -18.27 1.46
CA LEU A 208 -13.44 -19.70 1.21
C LEU A 208 -12.31 -20.57 1.78
N HIS A 209 -11.06 -20.17 1.58
CA HIS A 209 -9.91 -20.90 2.12
C HIS A 209 -9.90 -20.88 3.65
N TYR A 210 -10.24 -19.74 4.24
CA TYR A 210 -10.33 -19.60 5.68
C TYR A 210 -11.46 -20.44 6.28
N GLU A 211 -12.62 -20.50 5.64
CA GLU A 211 -13.72 -21.38 6.05
C GLU A 211 -13.33 -22.87 6.03
N VAL A 212 -12.58 -23.31 5.02
CA VAL A 212 -12.04 -24.68 4.97
C VAL A 212 -11.09 -24.93 6.13
N PHE A 213 -10.16 -24.01 6.38
CA PHE A 213 -9.25 -24.09 7.52
C PHE A 213 -10.01 -24.21 8.85
N LEU A 214 -11.02 -23.36 9.08
CA LEU A 214 -11.82 -23.40 10.30
C LEU A 214 -12.54 -24.74 10.45
N LYS A 215 -13.14 -25.28 9.38
CA LYS A 215 -13.81 -26.59 9.42
C LYS A 215 -12.86 -27.73 9.77
N LEU A 216 -11.63 -27.70 9.26
CA LEU A 216 -10.61 -28.72 9.54
C LEU A 216 -10.04 -28.63 10.96
N ASN A 217 -10.02 -27.43 11.55
CA ASN A 217 -9.50 -27.20 12.91
C ASN A 217 -10.58 -27.12 13.99
N SER A 218 -11.85 -27.23 13.63
CA SER A 218 -12.98 -27.31 14.58
C SER A 218 -13.23 -28.73 15.08
N ILE A 219 -12.20 -29.60 15.06
CA ILE A 219 -12.22 -30.97 15.61
C ILE A 219 -11.75 -30.94 17.05
#